data_AF-A0A8T7DC25-F1
#
_entry.id   AF-A0A8T7DC25-F1
#
_cell.length_a   1.000
_cell.length_b   1.000
_cell.length_c   1.000
_cell.angle_alpha   90.00
_cell.angle_beta   90.00
_cell.angle_gamma   90.00
#
_symmetry.space_group_name_H-M   'P 1'
#
loop_
_entity.id
_entity.type
_entity.pdbx_description
1 polymer ?
#
loop_
_entity_poly.entity_id
_entity_poly.type
_entity_poly.pdbx_seq_one_letter_code
_entity_poly.pdbx_strand_id
1 'polypeptide(L)'
;MNSSSVPPTPRPAWRNPWILGGGFIIVVVLSANAAMIYLAIDSNPGLVVEDYYDKGQDYEKTVLTRQALSQQLSLRIDAPREIQLGEATTFQLTGVDNTDQPIQIDAVTLHAYR
;
A
#
# COMPACT_ATOMS: atom_id res chain seq x y z
N MET A 1 -15.72 -10.72 -84.50
CA MET A 1 -14.94 -9.96 -83.50
C MET A 1 -15.17 -10.62 -82.15
N ASN A 2 -14.18 -11.34 -81.63
CA ASN A 2 -14.29 -11.98 -80.31
C ASN A 2 -13.57 -11.07 -79.31
N SER A 3 -14.32 -10.37 -78.47
CA SER A 3 -13.79 -9.58 -77.36
C SER A 3 -13.46 -10.52 -76.20
N SER A 4 -12.17 -10.81 -76.02
CA SER A 4 -11.67 -11.48 -74.81
C SER A 4 -11.91 -10.60 -73.59
N SER A 5 -12.84 -10.99 -72.72
CA SER A 5 -13.01 -10.36 -71.41
C SER A 5 -11.90 -10.83 -70.47
N VAL A 6 -11.02 -9.91 -70.09
CA VAL A 6 -10.04 -10.16 -69.02
C VAL A 6 -10.80 -10.31 -67.70
N PRO A 7 -10.59 -11.38 -66.93
CA PRO A 7 -11.24 -11.53 -65.63
C PRO A 7 -10.75 -10.43 -64.66
N PRO A 8 -11.65 -9.85 -63.84
CA PRO A 8 -11.25 -8.82 -62.90
C PRO A 8 -10.25 -9.39 -61.88
N THR A 9 -9.12 -8.71 -61.70
CA THR A 9 -8.14 -9.05 -60.66
C THR A 9 -8.77 -8.90 -59.27
N PRO A 10 -8.69 -9.93 -58.40
CA PRO A 10 -9.29 -9.87 -57.08
C PRO A 10 -8.72 -8.70 -56.27
N ARG A 11 -9.60 -7.92 -55.65
CA ARG A 11 -9.17 -6.84 -54.77
C ARG A 11 -8.53 -7.45 -53.51
N PRO A 12 -7.40 -6.89 -53.05
CA PRO A 12 -6.75 -7.44 -51.88
C PRO A 12 -7.64 -7.33 -50.63
N ALA A 13 -7.78 -8.43 -49.88
CA ALA A 13 -8.67 -8.52 -48.72
C ALA A 13 -8.36 -7.48 -47.62
N TRP A 14 -7.09 -7.06 -47.50
CA TRP A 14 -6.61 -6.05 -46.55
C TRP A 14 -7.06 -4.62 -46.85
N ARG A 15 -7.74 -4.38 -47.98
CA ARG A 15 -8.42 -3.11 -48.28
C ARG A 15 -9.90 -3.09 -47.86
N ASN A 16 -10.42 -4.19 -47.33
CA ASN A 16 -11.79 -4.25 -46.84
C ASN A 16 -11.86 -3.66 -45.41
N PRO A 17 -12.63 -2.58 -45.17
CA PRO A 17 -12.73 -1.95 -43.85
C PRO A 17 -13.25 -2.91 -42.77
N TRP A 18 -14.08 -3.89 -43.12
CA TRP A 18 -14.56 -4.90 -42.18
C TRP A 18 -13.47 -5.86 -41.72
N ILE A 19 -12.55 -6.22 -42.62
CA ILE A 19 -11.41 -7.10 -42.31
C ILE A 19 -10.40 -6.36 -41.44
N LEU A 20 -10.15 -5.08 -41.74
CA LEU A 20 -9.30 -4.22 -40.92
C LEU A 20 -9.89 -3.98 -39.53
N GLY A 21 -11.19 -3.67 -39.45
CA GLY A 21 -11.89 -3.46 -38.19
C GLY A 21 -11.91 -4.72 -37.32
N GLY A 22 -12.23 -5.87 -37.91
CA GLY A 22 -12.18 -7.16 -37.21
C GLY A 22 -10.76 -7.51 -36.73
N GLY A 23 -9.75 -7.32 -37.58
CA GLY A 23 -8.35 -7.53 -37.22
C GLY A 23 -7.90 -6.62 -36.08
N PHE A 24 -8.32 -5.34 -36.09
CA PHE A 24 -8.01 -4.41 -35.01
C PHE A 24 -8.60 -4.85 -33.68
N ILE A 25 -9.85 -5.30 -33.64
CA ILE A 25 -10.50 -5.81 -32.42
C ILE A 25 -9.73 -7.01 -31.87
N ILE A 26 -9.35 -7.96 -32.73
CA ILE A 26 -8.56 -9.14 -32.32
C ILE A 26 -7.23 -8.71 -31.70
N VAL A 27 -6.51 -7.79 -32.35
CA VAL A 27 -5.22 -7.28 -31.85
C VAL A 27 -5.39 -6.61 -30.48
N VAL A 28 -6.43 -5.79 -30.30
CA VAL A 28 -6.71 -5.12 -29.01
C VAL A 28 -6.97 -6.15 -27.92
N VAL A 29 -7.82 -7.15 -28.17
CA VAL A 29 -8.14 -8.19 -27.17
C VAL A 29 -6.88 -8.99 -26.80
N LEU A 30 -6.08 -9.41 -27.77
CA LEU A 30 -4.83 -10.13 -27.52
C LEU A 30 -3.85 -9.27 -26.71
N SER A 31 -3.73 -7.99 -27.05
CA SER A 31 -2.84 -7.05 -26.34
C SER A 31 -3.28 -6.83 -24.90
N ALA A 32 -4.58 -6.66 -24.65
CA ALA A 32 -5.12 -6.49 -23.31
C ALA A 32 -4.87 -7.73 -22.43
N ASN A 33 -5.06 -8.93 -22.98
CA ASN A 33 -4.77 -10.18 -22.28
C ASN A 33 -3.27 -10.34 -21.98
N ALA A 34 -2.41 -10.04 -22.95
CA ALA A 34 -0.96 -10.06 -22.73
C ALA A 34 -0.54 -9.06 -21.64
N ALA A 35 -1.12 -7.86 -21.63
CA ALA A 35 -0.87 -6.85 -20.59
C ALA A 35 -1.32 -7.33 -19.20
N MET A 36 -2.49 -7.99 -19.09
CA MET A 36 -2.93 -8.59 -17.83
C MET A 36 -1.97 -9.67 -17.33
N ILE A 37 -1.49 -10.56 -18.22
CA ILE A 37 -0.50 -11.59 -17.86
C ILE A 37 0.81 -10.95 -17.43
N TYR A 38 1.29 -9.95 -18.17
CA TYR A 38 2.52 -9.23 -17.84
C TYR A 38 2.41 -8.58 -16.46
N LEU A 39 1.32 -7.84 -16.20
CA LEU A 39 1.08 -7.21 -14.91
C LEU A 39 0.96 -8.26 -13.80
N ALA A 40 0.30 -9.39 -14.03
CA ALA A 40 0.22 -10.46 -13.03
C ALA A 40 1.59 -11.03 -12.64
N ILE A 41 2.56 -11.06 -13.57
CA ILE A 41 3.93 -11.50 -13.30
C ILE A 41 4.75 -10.38 -12.64
N ASP A 42 4.71 -9.17 -13.20
CA ASP A 42 5.53 -8.03 -12.79
C ASP A 42 5.05 -7.41 -11.47
N SER A 43 3.75 -7.22 -11.32
CA SER A 43 3.17 -6.49 -10.19
C SER A 43 2.85 -7.36 -8.99
N ASN A 44 3.27 -8.64 -8.97
CA ASN A 44 2.99 -9.64 -7.92
C ASN A 44 1.68 -9.34 -7.19
N PRO A 45 0.51 -9.51 -7.85
CA PRO A 45 -0.77 -9.13 -7.28
C PRO A 45 -1.05 -10.13 -6.17
N GLY A 46 -0.52 -9.85 -4.98
CA GLY A 46 -0.61 -10.66 -3.79
C GLY A 46 -2.07 -10.92 -3.44
N LEU A 47 -2.64 -11.97 -4.04
CA LEU A 47 -3.88 -12.58 -3.61
C LEU A 47 -3.63 -13.64 -2.53
N VAL A 48 -2.37 -13.81 -2.14
CA VAL A 48 -1.94 -14.44 -0.91
C VAL A 48 -0.80 -13.57 -0.41
N VAL A 49 -1.06 -12.79 0.65
CA VAL A 49 0.04 -12.41 1.53
C VAL A 49 0.57 -13.75 2.04
N GLU A 50 1.77 -14.17 1.62
CA GLU A 50 2.36 -15.46 1.99
C GLU A 50 2.22 -15.73 3.51
N ASP A 51 2.21 -14.66 4.31
CA ASP A 51 2.18 -14.68 5.76
C ASP A 51 0.92 -14.04 6.39
N TYR A 52 -0.27 -14.13 5.77
CA TYR A 52 -1.48 -13.61 6.43
C TYR A 52 -1.72 -14.25 7.81
N TYR A 53 -1.34 -15.53 7.97
CA TYR A 53 -1.44 -16.25 9.23
C TYR A 53 -0.32 -15.88 10.22
N ASP A 54 0.91 -15.76 9.74
CA ASP A 54 2.08 -15.48 10.59
C ASP A 54 2.07 -14.03 11.09
N LYS A 55 1.58 -13.07 10.29
CA LYS A 55 1.39 -11.69 10.74
C LYS A 55 0.32 -11.55 11.81
N GLY A 56 -0.70 -12.42 11.82
CA GLY A 56 -1.76 -12.42 12.84
C GLY A 56 -1.23 -12.79 14.24
N GLN A 57 -0.40 -13.84 14.31
CA GLN A 57 0.15 -14.29 15.60
C GLN A 57 1.13 -13.30 16.22
N ASP A 58 1.97 -12.65 15.40
CA ASP A 58 2.92 -11.66 15.90
C ASP A 58 2.26 -10.33 16.24
N TYR A 59 1.17 -9.97 15.56
CA TYR A 59 0.38 -8.79 15.89
C TYR A 59 -0.33 -8.96 17.24
N GLU A 60 -0.94 -10.12 17.49
CA GLU A 60 -1.55 -10.41 18.80
C GLU A 60 -0.51 -10.38 19.92
N LYS A 61 0.64 -11.04 19.74
CA LYS A 61 1.72 -11.02 20.76
C LYS A 61 2.22 -9.60 21.03
N THR A 62 2.42 -8.79 19.99
CA THR A 62 2.93 -7.43 20.15
C THR A 62 1.91 -6.51 20.79
N VAL A 63 0.64 -6.58 20.38
CA VAL A 63 -0.44 -5.76 20.95
C VAL A 63 -0.71 -6.16 22.40
N LEU A 64 -0.79 -7.46 22.71
CA LEU A 64 -1.00 -7.95 24.08
C LEU A 64 0.16 -7.58 25.00
N THR A 65 1.41 -7.68 24.52
CA THR A 65 2.58 -7.29 25.30
C THR A 65 2.58 -5.79 25.60
N ARG A 66 2.29 -4.96 24.59
CA ARG A 66 2.18 -3.50 24.76
C ARG A 66 1.01 -3.11 25.67
N GLN A 67 -0.11 -3.80 25.55
CA GLN A 67 -1.29 -3.57 26.38
C GLN A 67 -1.02 -3.95 27.84
N ALA A 68 -0.37 -5.09 28.09
CA ALA A 68 0.03 -5.51 29.44
C ALA A 68 1.01 -4.51 30.08
N LEU A 69 2.00 -4.02 29.32
CA LEU A 69 2.92 -2.97 29.78
C LEU A 69 2.18 -1.65 30.07
N SER A 70 1.25 -1.23 29.20
CA SER A 70 0.43 -0.03 29.43
C SER A 70 -0.53 -0.16 30.61
N GLN A 71 -1.01 -1.38 30.87
CA GLN A 71 -1.83 -1.68 32.04
C GLN A 71 -1.02 -1.69 33.32
N GLN A 72 0.31 -1.66 33.25
CA GLN A 72 1.24 -1.72 34.38
C GLN A 72 1.91 -0.39 34.71
N LEU A 73 1.81 0.57 33.79
CA LEU A 73 2.56 1.81 33.83
C LEU A 73 1.69 2.97 33.35
N SER A 74 1.43 3.92 34.25
CA SER A 74 0.74 5.15 33.95
C SER A 74 1.75 6.30 33.88
N LEU A 75 1.95 6.83 32.67
CA LEU A 75 2.83 7.99 32.41
C LEU A 75 1.98 9.22 32.17
N ARG A 76 2.27 10.31 32.88
CA ARG A 76 1.64 11.61 32.73
C ARG A 76 2.69 12.67 32.48
N ILE A 77 2.47 13.49 31.44
CA ILE A 77 3.32 14.64 31.14
C ILE A 77 2.49 15.89 31.39
N ASP A 78 2.93 16.72 32.32
CA ASP A 78 2.38 18.04 32.53
C ASP A 78 3.21 19.04 31.72
N ALA A 79 2.64 19.45 30.59
CA ALA A 79 3.18 20.49 29.73
C ALA A 79 2.70 21.87 30.23
N PRO A 80 3.57 22.90 30.18
CA PRO A 80 3.17 24.26 30.49
C PRO A 80 2.19 24.80 29.45
N ARG A 81 1.28 25.67 29.89
CA ARG A 81 0.17 26.19 29.07
C ARG A 81 0.64 27.02 27.88
N GLU A 82 1.82 27.62 27.99
CA GLU A 82 2.37 28.51 26.97
C GLU A 82 3.86 28.22 26.83
N ILE A 83 4.28 27.91 25.60
CA ILE A 83 5.68 27.66 25.25
C ILE A 83 6.13 28.88 24.46
N GLN A 84 6.93 29.74 25.09
CA GLN A 84 7.45 30.95 24.44
C GLN A 84 8.73 30.64 23.67
N LEU A 85 8.84 31.21 22.47
CA LEU A 85 10.01 31.01 21.61
C LEU A 85 11.24 31.68 22.24
N GLY A 86 12.27 30.89 22.52
CA GLY A 86 13.53 31.37 23.10
C GLY A 86 13.62 31.28 24.62
N GLU A 87 12.58 30.78 25.32
CA GLU A 87 12.62 30.57 26.76
C GLU A 87 12.78 29.08 27.12
N ALA A 88 13.67 28.81 28.10
CA ALA A 88 13.82 27.47 28.65
C ALA A 88 12.53 27.08 29.40
N THR A 89 11.91 25.99 28.97
CA THR A 89 10.62 25.54 29.46
C THR A 89 10.76 24.15 30.08
N THR A 90 10.23 23.98 31.29
CA THR A 90 10.32 22.71 32.04
C THR A 90 9.07 21.87 31.80
N PHE A 91 9.28 20.61 31.40
CA PHE A 91 8.23 19.59 31.33
C PHE A 91 8.35 18.66 32.53
N GLN A 92 7.23 18.35 33.19
CA GLN A 92 7.22 17.38 34.29
C GLN A 92 6.65 16.06 33.78
N LEU A 93 7.45 15.00 33.86
CA LEU A 93 7.04 13.63 33.58
C LEU A 93 6.88 12.90 34.91
N THR A 94 5.69 12.37 35.16
CA THR A 94 5.37 11.53 36.32
C THR A 94 5.00 10.14 35.82
N GLY A 95 5.70 9.12 36.32
CA GLY A 95 5.37 7.72 36.07
C GLY A 95 4.99 7.02 37.36
N VAL A 96 3.86 6.33 37.36
CA VAL A 96 3.42 5.47 38.46
C VAL A 96 3.14 4.06 37.97
N ASP A 97 3.39 3.07 38.84
CA ASP A 97 3.01 1.68 38.58
C ASP A 97 1.54 1.41 38.95
N ASN A 98 1.12 0.15 38.79
CA ASN A 98 -0.23 -0.30 39.16
C ASN A 98 -0.58 -0.25 40.64
N THR A 99 0.39 0.05 41.48
CA THR A 99 0.20 0.21 42.92
C THR A 99 0.31 1.69 43.34
N ASP A 100 0.24 2.60 42.36
CA ASP A 100 0.41 4.05 42.51
C ASP A 100 1.77 4.45 43.10
N GLN A 101 2.78 3.58 43.01
CA GLN A 101 4.13 3.90 43.45
C GLN A 101 4.91 4.62 42.36
N PRO A 102 5.68 5.68 42.71
CA PRO A 102 6.56 6.34 41.76
C PRO A 102 7.62 5.38 41.25
N ILE A 103 7.77 5.30 39.93
CA ILE A 103 8.84 4.51 39.33
C ILE A 103 10.14 5.33 39.22
N GLN A 104 11.28 4.68 39.36
CA GLN A 104 12.55 5.30 39.00
C GLN A 104 12.67 5.35 37.48
N ILE A 105 12.93 6.56 36.95
CA ILE A 105 13.06 6.80 35.52
C ILE A 105 14.54 6.98 35.21
N ASP A 106 15.12 6.00 34.52
CA ASP A 106 16.56 6.02 34.17
C ASP A 106 16.87 6.98 33.01
N ALA A 107 16.00 7.02 32.00
CA ALA A 107 16.18 7.86 30.81
C ALA A 107 14.83 8.30 30.22
N VAL A 108 14.77 9.53 29.73
CA VAL A 108 13.59 10.13 29.09
C VAL A 108 13.99 10.71 27.74
N THR A 109 13.26 10.34 26.68
CA THR A 109 13.39 10.97 25.36
C THR A 109 12.09 11.69 25.02
N LEU A 110 12.16 13.01 24.82
CA LEU A 110 11.03 13.83 24.41
C LEU A 110 11.11 14.08 22.90
N HIS A 111 10.06 13.68 22.18
CA HIS A 111 9.92 13.98 20.76
C HIS A 111 8.86 15.07 20.56
N ALA A 112 9.24 16.17 19.91
CA ALA A 112 8.32 17.22 19.50
C ALA A 112 8.17 17.20 17.97
N TYR A 113 6.93 17.14 17.51
CA TYR A 113 6.58 17.16 16.08
C TYR A 113 5.87 18.48 15.76
N ARG A 114 5.99 18.94 14.51
CA ARG A 114 5.35 20.16 14.01
C ARG A 114 3.97 19.86 13.44
#